data_AF-A0A7S0ICF8-F1
#
_entry.id   AF-A0A7S0ICF8-F1
#
_cell.length_a   1.000
_cell.length_b   1.000
_cell.length_c   1.000
_cell.angle_alpha   90.00
_cell.angle_beta   90.00
_cell.angle_gamma   90.00
#
_symmetry.space_group_name_H-M   'P 1'
#
loop_
_entity.id
_entity.type
_entity.pdbx_description
1 polymer ?
#
loop_
_entity_poly.entity_id
_entity_poly.type
_entity_poly.pdbx_seq_one_letter_code
_entity_poly.pdbx_strand_id
1 'polypeptide(L)'
;AKKNKKKDDSRRTRVRAKTREPVWAEAFAFEHVDGRVDDARNTSALLLELYDKDLVTSDDALAQLVLPLASLPKAREGDRVASPVEHEWRVHSKNRRVAGELNLMCFWEDRRKTKLCVRVMRARNVKAADVGGTSDPYVVGTLRAGT
;
A
#
# COMPACT_ATOMS: atom_id res chain seq x y z
N ALA A 1 7.50 -30.23 -14.57
CA ALA A 1 6.29 -29.55 -14.06
C ALA A 1 6.49 -28.04 -14.13
N LYS A 2 5.72 -27.33 -14.96
CA LYS A 2 5.81 -25.86 -15.08
C LYS A 2 5.24 -25.25 -13.79
N LYS A 3 6.08 -24.60 -12.98
CA LYS A 3 5.61 -23.80 -11.83
C LYS A 3 4.78 -22.64 -12.40
N ASN A 4 3.45 -22.70 -12.28
CA ASN A 4 2.60 -21.54 -12.49
C ASN A 4 3.03 -20.48 -11.47
N LYS A 5 3.74 -19.45 -11.94
CA LYS A 5 4.11 -18.28 -11.15
C LYS A 5 2.80 -17.56 -10.84
N LYS A 6 2.24 -17.81 -9.66
CA LYS A 6 1.04 -17.12 -9.15
C LYS A 6 1.33 -15.63 -9.27
N LYS A 7 0.58 -14.92 -10.12
CA LYS A 7 0.71 -13.46 -10.26
C LYS A 7 0.41 -12.87 -8.90
N ASP A 8 1.33 -12.08 -8.35
CA ASP A 8 1.15 -11.45 -7.04
C ASP A 8 -0.17 -10.65 -7.05
N ASP A 9 -1.03 -10.91 -6.07
CA ASP A 9 -2.34 -10.25 -5.96
C ASP A 9 -2.11 -8.78 -5.64
N SER A 10 -2.23 -7.95 -6.68
CA SER A 10 -1.88 -6.53 -6.67
C SER A 10 -3.05 -5.68 -7.14
N ARG A 11 -3.21 -4.51 -6.53
CA ARG A 11 -4.22 -3.50 -6.82
C ARG A 11 -3.55 -2.14 -6.85
N ARG A 12 -4.12 -1.17 -7.56
CA ARG A 12 -3.56 0.17 -7.62
C ARG A 12 -4.61 1.25 -7.58
N THR A 13 -4.25 2.43 -7.08
CA THR A 13 -5.05 3.65 -7.21
C THR A 13 -4.97 4.21 -8.63
N ARG A 14 -5.80 5.21 -8.92
CA ARG A 14 -5.61 6.05 -10.10
C ARG A 14 -4.37 6.92 -9.95
N VAL A 15 -3.84 7.33 -11.10
CA VAL A 15 -2.79 8.35 -11.18
C VAL A 15 -3.38 9.72 -10.87
N ARG A 16 -2.66 10.51 -10.06
CA ARG A 16 -2.99 11.92 -9.83
C ARG A 16 -1.92 12.78 -10.48
N ALA A 17 -2.29 13.55 -11.49
CA ALA A 17 -1.32 14.27 -12.27
C ALA A 17 -0.73 15.49 -11.54
N LYS A 18 0.56 15.75 -11.75
CA LYS A 18 1.30 16.97 -11.41
C LYS A 18 1.08 17.46 -9.98
N THR A 19 1.21 16.56 -9.02
CA THR A 19 1.01 16.86 -7.60
C THR A 19 2.00 16.15 -6.70
N ARG A 20 2.36 16.81 -5.60
CA ARG A 20 3.14 16.23 -4.49
C ARG A 20 2.29 15.90 -3.26
N GLU A 21 1.00 16.21 -3.34
CA GLU A 21 -0.01 16.08 -2.30
C GLU A 21 -1.26 15.34 -2.86
N PRO A 22 -1.10 14.11 -3.42
CA PRO A 22 -2.21 13.44 -4.07
C PRO A 22 -3.28 13.02 -3.07
N VAL A 23 -4.55 13.20 -3.46
CA VAL A 23 -5.72 12.65 -2.76
C VAL A 23 -6.37 11.61 -3.67
N TRP A 24 -6.35 10.34 -3.26
CA TRP A 24 -7.00 9.26 -3.98
C TRP A 24 -8.39 8.99 -3.41
N ALA A 25 -8.47 8.77 -2.10
CA ALA A 25 -9.66 8.31 -1.39
C ALA A 25 -10.25 7.01 -1.99
N GLU A 26 -9.37 6.14 -2.50
CA GLU A 26 -9.72 4.90 -3.19
C GLU A 26 -9.53 3.70 -2.26
N ALA A 27 -10.38 2.69 -2.41
CA ALA A 27 -10.29 1.45 -1.66
C ALA A 27 -10.13 0.27 -2.62
N PHE A 28 -9.35 -0.72 -2.19
CA PHE A 28 -9.30 -2.02 -2.83
C PHE A 28 -9.24 -3.13 -1.79
N ALA A 29 -9.87 -4.25 -2.12
CA ALA A 29 -9.92 -5.44 -1.27
C ALA A 29 -8.96 -6.52 -1.77
N PHE A 30 -8.27 -7.14 -0.82
CA PHE A 30 -7.51 -8.38 -1.02
C PHE A 30 -8.30 -9.53 -0.42
N GLU A 31 -8.55 -10.54 -1.23
CA GLU A 31 -9.24 -11.76 -0.81
C GLU A 31 -8.23 -12.89 -0.56
N HIS A 32 -8.68 -13.94 0.13
CA HIS A 32 -7.86 -15.11 0.43
C HIS A 32 -6.59 -14.79 1.22
N VAL A 33 -6.65 -13.76 2.06
CA VAL A 33 -5.64 -13.52 3.09
C VAL A 33 -5.59 -14.74 4.00
N ASP A 34 -4.38 -15.18 4.38
CA ASP A 34 -4.26 -16.23 5.40
C ASP A 34 -4.86 -15.73 6.71
N GLY A 35 -6.02 -16.28 7.08
CA GLY A 35 -6.77 -15.90 8.27
C GLY A 35 -6.03 -16.16 9.59
N ARG A 36 -4.86 -16.81 9.56
CA ARG A 36 -3.92 -16.91 10.70
C ARG A 36 -3.17 -15.61 10.96
N VAL A 37 -3.77 -14.45 10.69
CA VAL A 37 -3.16 -13.12 10.93
C VAL A 37 -2.79 -12.93 12.41
N ASP A 38 -3.48 -13.60 13.32
CA ASP A 38 -3.19 -13.56 14.75
C ASP A 38 -2.07 -14.53 15.19
N ASP A 39 -1.61 -15.44 14.33
CA ASP A 39 -0.49 -16.34 14.66
C ASP A 39 0.81 -15.52 14.63
N ALA A 40 1.55 -15.52 15.74
CA ALA A 40 2.81 -14.80 15.87
C ALA A 40 3.89 -15.22 14.84
N ARG A 41 3.73 -16.40 14.22
CA ARG A 41 4.62 -16.90 13.16
C ARG A 41 4.22 -16.39 11.77
N ASN A 42 3.05 -15.78 11.63
CA ASN A 42 2.61 -15.26 10.34
C ASN A 42 3.45 -14.03 9.94
N THR A 43 4.28 -14.22 8.91
CA THR A 43 5.15 -13.18 8.37
C THR A 43 4.52 -12.43 7.18
N SER A 44 3.24 -12.64 6.91
CA SER A 44 2.52 -11.96 5.82
C SER A 44 2.46 -10.46 6.04
N ALA A 45 2.56 -9.71 4.95
CA ALA A 45 2.56 -8.25 4.98
C ALA A 45 1.82 -7.65 3.79
N LEU A 46 1.23 -6.49 4.00
CA LEU A 46 0.81 -5.59 2.95
C LEU A 46 2.00 -4.73 2.54
N LEU A 47 2.44 -4.87 1.30
CA LEU A 47 3.36 -3.94 0.67
C LEU A 47 2.55 -2.87 -0.06
N LEU A 48 2.86 -1.61 0.20
CA LEU A 48 2.42 -0.48 -0.61
C LEU A 48 3.66 0.15 -1.24
N GLU A 49 3.58 0.42 -2.54
CA GLU A 49 4.64 1.08 -3.30
C GLU A 49 4.06 2.30 -4.00
N LEU A 50 4.71 3.45 -3.82
CA LEU A 50 4.41 4.70 -4.46
C LEU A 50 5.25 4.82 -5.73
N TYR A 51 4.59 5.06 -6.84
CA TYR A 51 5.20 5.23 -8.15
C TYR A 51 4.89 6.61 -8.71
N ASP A 52 5.79 7.09 -9.57
CA ASP A 52 5.52 8.16 -10.51
C ASP A 52 5.13 7.58 -11.88
N LYS A 53 4.09 8.13 -12.51
CA LYS A 53 3.67 7.67 -13.84
C LYS A 53 4.46 8.41 -14.91
N ASP A 54 5.22 7.67 -15.69
CA ASP A 54 5.88 8.21 -16.88
C ASP A 54 5.09 7.91 -18.16
N LEU A 55 5.17 8.85 -19.11
CA LEU A 55 4.54 8.72 -20.43
C LEU A 55 5.40 7.94 -21.44
N VAL A 56 6.73 8.07 -21.34
CA VAL A 56 7.68 7.56 -22.36
C VAL A 56 8.56 6.45 -21.80
N THR A 57 8.95 6.56 -20.53
CA THR A 57 9.80 5.62 -19.80
C THR A 57 8.98 4.69 -18.90
N SER A 58 9.67 3.74 -18.26
CA SER A 58 9.07 2.94 -17.19
C SER A 58 8.79 3.81 -15.97
N ASP A 59 7.69 3.56 -15.28
CA ASP A 59 7.26 4.27 -14.07
C ASP A 59 8.33 4.21 -12.95
N ASP A 60 8.63 5.37 -12.35
CA ASP A 60 9.65 5.51 -11.31
C ASP A 60 9.15 5.02 -9.95
N ALA A 61 9.87 4.10 -9.31
CA ALA A 61 9.57 3.66 -7.94
C ALA A 61 10.09 4.69 -6.93
N LEU A 62 9.18 5.44 -6.29
CA LEU A 62 9.54 6.55 -5.40
C LEU A 62 9.78 6.08 -3.97
N ALA A 63 8.85 5.31 -3.41
CA ALA A 63 8.90 4.88 -2.02
C ALA A 63 8.06 3.63 -1.76
N GLN A 64 8.25 3.01 -0.60
CA GLN A 64 7.47 1.87 -0.15
C GLN A 64 7.11 1.95 1.34
N LEU A 65 6.08 1.22 1.70
CA LEU A 65 5.61 0.99 3.06
C LEU A 65 5.28 -0.50 3.19
N VAL A 66 5.83 -1.14 4.23
CA VAL A 66 5.56 -2.55 4.53
C VAL A 66 4.84 -2.61 5.87
N LEU A 67 3.62 -3.15 5.87
CA LEU A 67 2.80 -3.32 7.06
C LEU A 67 2.59 -4.82 7.32
N PRO A 68 3.21 -5.39 8.36
CA PRO A 68 2.87 -6.74 8.80
C PRO A 68 1.36 -6.85 9.05
N LEU A 69 0.72 -7.91 8.54
CA LEU A 69 -0.73 -8.04 8.70
C LEU A 69 -1.13 -8.14 10.18
N ALA A 70 -0.27 -8.74 11.00
CA ALA A 70 -0.44 -8.84 12.46
C ALA A 70 -0.48 -7.47 13.17
N SER A 71 0.09 -6.42 12.58
CA SER A 71 0.07 -5.06 13.14
C SER A 71 -1.10 -4.22 12.63
N LEU A 72 -1.91 -4.73 11.70
CA LEU A 72 -3.09 -4.02 11.23
C LEU A 72 -4.22 -4.06 12.28
N PRO A 73 -5.10 -3.04 12.32
CA PRO A 73 -6.24 -3.05 13.22
C PRO A 73 -7.13 -4.27 12.95
N LYS A 74 -7.50 -4.98 14.00
CA LYS A 74 -8.38 -6.17 13.94
C LYS A 74 -9.85 -5.75 13.98
N ALA A 75 -10.22 -4.81 13.13
CA ALA A 75 -11.50 -4.13 13.16
C ALA A 75 -12.29 -4.31 11.86
N ARG A 76 -13.59 -4.04 11.99
CA ARG A 76 -14.57 -3.94 10.91
C ARG A 76 -14.66 -2.51 10.40
N GLU A 77 -15.28 -2.34 9.25
CA GLU A 77 -15.69 -1.02 8.79
C GLU A 77 -16.63 -0.37 9.82
N GLY A 78 -16.37 0.91 10.14
CA GLY A 78 -17.14 1.69 11.12
C GLY A 78 -16.63 1.60 12.56
N ASP A 79 -15.78 0.63 12.89
CA ASP A 79 -15.14 0.58 14.20
C ASP A 79 -14.20 1.78 14.37
N ARG A 80 -14.20 2.41 15.55
CA ARG A 80 -13.36 3.60 15.83
C ARG A 80 -11.87 3.39 15.55
N VAL A 81 -11.37 2.17 15.75
CA VAL A 81 -9.96 1.81 15.52
C VAL A 81 -9.64 1.53 14.05
N ALA A 82 -10.66 1.34 13.20
CA ALA A 82 -10.52 1.37 11.74
C ALA A 82 -10.70 2.83 11.26
N SER A 83 -9.79 3.70 11.68
CA SER A 83 -9.73 5.10 11.23
C SER A 83 -8.48 5.35 10.38
N PRO A 84 -8.45 6.43 9.58
CA PRO A 84 -7.27 6.75 8.80
C PRO A 84 -6.07 7.13 9.68
N VAL A 85 -4.92 6.52 9.42
CA VAL A 85 -3.66 6.69 10.14
C VAL A 85 -2.58 7.15 9.17
N GLU A 86 -1.71 8.07 9.60
CA GLU A 86 -0.53 8.50 8.85
C GLU A 86 0.62 7.50 9.03
N HIS A 87 1.26 7.16 7.92
CA HIS A 87 2.42 6.29 7.86
C HIS A 87 3.55 7.00 7.10
N GLU A 88 4.78 6.80 7.54
CA GLU A 88 5.95 7.30 6.82
C GLU A 88 6.26 6.41 5.60
N TRP A 89 6.41 7.04 4.44
CA TRP A 89 7.01 6.40 3.28
C TRP A 89 8.51 6.19 3.49
N ARG A 90 9.07 5.10 2.96
CA ARG A 90 10.51 4.81 3.01
C ARG A 90 11.06 4.67 1.60
N VAL A 91 12.20 5.25 1.30
CA VAL A 91 12.88 4.99 0.03
C VAL A 91 13.24 3.50 -0.13
N HIS A 92 13.40 3.04 -1.38
CA HIS A 92 13.77 1.65 -1.68
C HIS A 92 15.24 1.33 -1.33
N SER A 93 16.08 2.35 -1.14
CA SER A 93 17.48 2.16 -0.79
C SER A 93 17.65 1.60 0.63
N LYS A 94 18.83 1.02 0.91
CA LYS A 94 19.16 0.41 2.21
C LYS A 94 19.07 1.36 3.40
N ASN A 95 19.20 2.67 3.19
CA ASN A 95 19.14 3.66 4.28
C ASN A 95 17.73 3.90 4.82
N ARG A 96 16.67 3.44 4.10
CA ARG A 96 15.26 3.56 4.51
C ARG A 96 14.87 4.96 5.01
N ARG A 97 15.44 6.00 4.41
CA ARG A 97 15.08 7.40 4.70
C ARG A 97 13.60 7.64 4.45
N VAL A 98 13.01 8.51 5.27
CA VAL A 98 11.63 8.95 5.11
C VAL A 98 11.47 9.71 3.79
N ALA A 99 10.40 9.42 3.06
CA ALA A 99 10.13 9.92 1.71
C ALA A 99 8.70 10.45 1.57
N GLY A 100 8.25 11.17 2.60
CA GLY A 100 6.88 11.68 2.72
C GLY A 100 6.00 10.78 3.57
N GLU A 101 4.69 10.99 3.46
CA GLU A 101 3.69 10.37 4.31
C GLU A 101 2.53 9.82 3.49
N LEU A 102 1.87 8.78 4.02
CA LEU A 102 0.69 8.13 3.47
C LEU A 102 -0.39 7.99 4.53
N ASN A 103 -1.57 8.52 4.23
CA ASN A 103 -2.74 8.30 5.06
C ASN A 103 -3.51 7.08 4.57
N LEU A 104 -3.65 6.07 5.43
CA LEU A 104 -4.29 4.79 5.13
C LEU A 104 -5.35 4.45 6.17
N MET A 105 -6.40 3.77 5.72
CA MET A 105 -7.34 3.07 6.60
C MET A 105 -7.41 1.61 6.17
N CYS A 106 -7.28 0.70 7.13
CA CYS A 106 -7.37 -0.75 6.90
C CYS A 106 -8.44 -1.36 7.81
N PHE A 107 -9.19 -2.33 7.30
CA PHE A 107 -10.16 -3.10 8.07
C PHE A 107 -10.46 -4.45 7.41
N TRP A 108 -11.07 -5.36 8.16
CA TRP A 108 -11.42 -6.70 7.70
C TRP A 108 -12.91 -6.79 7.37
N GLU A 109 -13.23 -7.34 6.20
CA GLU A 109 -14.62 -7.53 5.74
C GLU A 109 -15.27 -8.82 6.23
N ASP A 110 -14.51 -9.72 6.85
CA ASP A 110 -15.03 -10.96 7.44
C ASP A 110 -14.43 -11.24 8.83
N ARG A 111 -15.14 -12.04 9.65
CA ARG A 111 -14.65 -12.40 10.99
C ARG A 111 -13.39 -13.29 10.95
N ARG A 112 -13.22 -14.02 9.85
CA ARG A 112 -12.09 -14.94 9.64
C ARG A 112 -10.83 -14.22 9.14
N LYS A 113 -10.90 -12.90 8.90
CA LYS A 113 -9.78 -12.07 8.41
C LYS A 113 -9.19 -12.61 7.11
N THR A 114 -10.05 -13.09 6.21
CA THR A 114 -9.66 -13.56 4.88
C THR A 114 -9.85 -12.49 3.81
N LYS A 115 -10.52 -11.38 4.15
CA LYS A 115 -10.74 -10.23 3.27
C LYS A 115 -10.26 -8.94 3.93
N LEU A 116 -9.15 -8.40 3.44
CA LEU A 116 -8.57 -7.13 3.90
C LEU A 116 -8.98 -6.01 2.94
N CYS A 117 -9.67 -4.99 3.45
CA CYS A 117 -9.88 -3.75 2.72
C CYS A 117 -8.78 -2.74 3.08
N VAL A 118 -8.17 -2.15 2.07
CA VAL A 118 -7.16 -1.10 2.18
C VAL A 118 -7.66 0.13 1.48
N ARG A 119 -7.85 1.21 2.22
CA ARG A 119 -8.27 2.51 1.70
C ARG A 119 -7.09 3.47 1.73
N VAL A 120 -6.64 3.85 0.55
CA VAL A 120 -5.55 4.81 0.33
C VAL A 120 -6.15 6.20 0.21
N MET A 121 -5.97 7.02 1.24
CA MET A 121 -6.64 8.32 1.33
C MET A 121 -5.87 9.40 0.57
N ARG A 122 -4.64 9.69 1.02
CA ARG A 122 -3.79 10.72 0.43
C ARG A 122 -2.32 10.46 0.77
N ALA A 123 -1.40 11.08 0.04
CA ALA A 123 -0.01 11.20 0.43
C ALA A 123 0.40 12.67 0.56
N ARG A 124 1.48 12.92 1.31
CA ARG A 124 2.10 14.24 1.46
C ARG A 124 3.58 14.19 1.23
N ASN A 125 4.15 15.32 0.82
CA ASN A 125 5.59 15.49 0.60
C ASN A 125 6.18 14.45 -0.35
N VAL A 126 5.42 14.06 -1.39
CA VAL A 126 5.92 13.13 -2.40
C VAL A 126 7.14 13.73 -3.09
N LYS A 127 8.16 12.92 -3.35
CA LYS A 127 9.36 13.33 -4.08
C LYS A 127 8.95 13.79 -5.48
N ALA A 128 9.45 14.94 -5.93
CA ALA A 128 9.32 15.32 -7.34
C ALA A 128 10.26 14.47 -8.20
N ALA A 129 9.71 13.77 -9.19
CA ALA A 129 10.49 13.05 -10.20
C ALA A 129 10.48 13.75 -11.57
N ASP A 130 9.47 14.57 -11.86
CA ASP A 130 9.39 15.35 -13.09
C ASP A 130 10.27 16.60 -13.06
N VAL A 131 10.74 17.01 -14.25
CA VAL A 131 11.50 18.26 -14.49
C VAL A 131 10.74 19.50 -13.98
N GLY A 132 9.40 19.46 -13.92
CA GLY A 132 8.55 20.54 -13.43
C GLY A 132 8.44 20.66 -11.90
N GLY A 133 9.15 19.83 -11.14
CA GLY A 133 9.08 19.84 -9.68
C GLY A 133 7.83 19.18 -9.10
N THR A 134 7.15 18.34 -9.89
CA THR A 134 5.97 17.55 -9.50
C THR A 134 6.21 16.06 -9.74
N SER A 135 5.17 15.27 -9.53
CA SER A 135 5.04 13.88 -9.97
C SER A 135 3.59 13.64 -10.39
N ASP A 136 3.36 12.53 -11.08
CA ASP A 136 2.09 11.90 -11.40
C ASP A 136 1.87 10.64 -10.50
N PRO A 137 1.70 10.78 -9.17
CA PRO A 137 1.76 9.64 -8.26
C PRO A 137 0.56 8.68 -8.33
N TYR A 138 0.85 7.40 -8.14
CA TYR A 138 -0.11 6.34 -7.82
C TYR A 138 0.47 5.30 -6.86
N VAL A 139 -0.39 4.58 -6.13
CA VAL A 139 0.02 3.55 -5.17
C VAL A 139 -0.37 2.18 -5.67
N VAL A 140 0.55 1.23 -5.60
CA VAL A 140 0.32 -0.21 -5.82
C VAL A 140 0.36 -0.92 -4.47
N GLY A 141 -0.73 -1.58 -4.11
CA GLY A 141 -0.79 -2.50 -2.98
C GLY A 141 -0.62 -3.94 -3.42
N THR A 142 0.22 -4.69 -2.72
CA THR A 142 0.47 -6.12 -2.95
C THR A 142 0.42 -6.88 -1.65
N LEU A 143 -0.36 -7.95 -1.60
CA LEU A 143 -0.35 -8.88 -0.47
C LEU A 143 0.83 -9.84 -0.60
N ARG A 144 1.77 -9.79 0.34
CA ARG A 144 2.90 -10.72 0.42
C ARG A 144 2.57 -11.82 1.42
N ALA A 145 2.48 -13.05 0.93
CA ALA A 145 2.36 -14.22 1.79
C ALA A 145 3.65 -14.41 2.58
N GLY A 146 3.52 -14.59 3.89
CA GLY A 146 4.59 -15.05 4.76
C GLY A 146 4.96 -16.50 4.44
N THR A 147 6.21 -16.86 4.71
CA THR A 147 6.70 -18.24 4.67
C THR A 147 6.59 -18.90 6.03
#